data_AF-A0A1J3H584-F1
#
_entry.id   AF-A0A1J3H584-F1
#
_cell.length_a   1.000
_cell.length_b   1.000
_cell.length_c   1.000
_cell.angle_alpha   90.00
_cell.angle_beta   90.00
_cell.angle_gamma   90.00
#
_symmetry.space_group_name_H-M   'P 1'
#
loop_
_entity.id
_entity.type
_entity.pdbx_description
1 polymer ?
#
loop_
_entity_poly.entity_id
_entity_poly.type
_entity_poly.pdbx_seq_one_letter_code
_entity_poly.pdbx_strand_id
1 'polypeptide(L)'
;VLAGDKSHPQIDQIKEKMDEISKEMRKSGYRPNLDLVMQDVEEQEKEQILWGHSEKLAVVFGLLNTPDGTPLQVIKNLRICGDCHSVIKFISGYVGR
;
A
#
# COMPACT_ATOMS: atom_id res chain seq x y z
N VAL A 1 -1.92 -4.10 11.33
CA VAL A 1 -2.98 -3.62 10.42
C VAL A 1 -3.42 -4.77 9.53
N LEU A 2 -4.66 -5.24 9.67
CA LEU A 2 -5.21 -6.29 8.82
C LEU A 2 -5.98 -5.66 7.65
N ALA A 3 -5.98 -6.31 6.49
CA ALA A 3 -6.81 -5.88 5.36
C ALA A 3 -8.29 -5.86 5.78
N GLY A 4 -8.99 -4.74 5.58
CA GLY A 4 -10.40 -4.58 5.94
C GLY A 4 -10.67 -4.29 7.42
N ASP A 5 -9.66 -4.30 8.29
CA ASP A 5 -9.82 -3.93 9.70
C ASP A 5 -9.91 -2.42 9.88
N LYS A 6 -11.06 -1.97 10.39
CA LYS A 6 -11.37 -0.56 10.66
C LYS A 6 -11.22 -0.19 12.14
N SER A 7 -10.90 -1.14 13.02
CA SER A 7 -10.78 -0.92 14.47
C SER A 7 -9.42 -0.37 14.89
N HIS A 8 -8.45 -0.36 13.97
CA HIS A 8 -7.10 0.11 14.27
C HIS A 8 -7.09 1.59 14.65
N PRO A 9 -6.47 2.00 15.77
CA PRO A 9 -6.55 3.38 16.28
C PRO A 9 -5.94 4.42 15.32
N GLN A 10 -5.00 4.00 14.48
CA GLN A 10 -4.36 4.86 13.47
C GLN A 10 -4.92 4.66 12.06
N ILE A 11 -6.11 4.05 11.90
CA ILE A 11 -6.64 3.71 10.56
C ILE A 11 -6.79 4.95 9.66
N ASP A 12 -7.17 6.09 10.22
CA ASP A 12 -7.36 7.32 9.45
C ASP A 12 -6.02 7.90 9.00
N GLN A 13 -5.00 7.90 9.87
CA GLN A 13 -3.63 8.32 9.51
C GLN A 13 -3.03 7.41 8.42
N ILE A 14 -3.28 6.11 8.50
CA ILE A 14 -2.83 5.14 7.49
C ILE A 14 -3.52 5.43 6.15
N LYS A 15 -4.84 5.65 6.15
CA LYS A 15 -5.59 5.97 4.93
C LYS A 15 -5.13 7.29 4.31
N GLU A 16 -4.94 8.32 5.12
CA GLU A 16 -4.48 9.63 4.67
C GLU A 16 -3.09 9.52 4.03
N LYS A 17 -2.14 8.84 4.69
CA LYS A 17 -0.79 8.66 4.14
C LYS A 17 -0.79 7.78 2.88
N MET A 18 -1.66 6.77 2.83
CA MET A 18 -1.85 5.95 1.64
C MET A 18 -2.41 6.76 0.47
N ASP A 19 -3.37 7.65 0.72
CA ASP A 19 -3.96 8.53 -0.29
C ASP A 19 -2.94 9.55 -0.83
N GLU A 20 -2.10 10.12 0.04
CA GLU A 20 -0.96 10.97 -0.36
C GLU A 20 -0.03 10.22 -1.32
N ILE A 21 0.42 9.03 -0.93
CA ILE A 21 1.31 8.19 -1.76
C ILE A 21 0.61 7.82 -3.08
N SER A 22 -0.65 7.44 -3.04
CA SER A 22 -1.44 7.09 -4.23
C SER A 22 -1.54 8.26 -5.21
N LYS A 23 -1.74 9.48 -4.72
CA LYS A 23 -1.75 10.69 -5.54
C LYS A 23 -0.40 10.94 -6.22
N GLU A 24 0.70 10.81 -5.49
CA GLU A 24 2.05 10.96 -6.07
C GLU A 24 2.37 9.85 -7.08
N MET A 25 1.98 8.62 -6.78
CA MET A 25 2.10 7.50 -7.72
C MET A 25 1.33 7.77 -9.01
N ARG A 26 0.07 8.22 -8.92
CA ARG A 26 -0.75 8.55 -10.09
C ARG A 26 -0.13 9.67 -10.93
N LYS A 27 0.47 10.69 -10.31
CA LYS A 27 1.24 11.73 -11.02
C LYS A 27 2.45 11.18 -11.77
N SER A 28 3.08 10.11 -11.25
CA SER A 28 4.18 9.43 -11.93
C SER A 28 3.75 8.48 -13.07
N GLY A 29 2.44 8.35 -13.31
CA GLY A 29 1.87 7.49 -14.35
C GLY A 29 1.59 6.06 -13.89
N TYR A 30 1.68 5.78 -12.59
CA TYR A 30 1.29 4.47 -12.05
C TYR A 30 -0.19 4.18 -12.29
N ARG A 31 -0.48 2.95 -12.70
CA ARG A 31 -1.82 2.39 -12.80
C ARG A 31 -1.85 1.05 -12.06
N PRO A 32 -2.81 0.83 -11.16
CA PRO A 32 -2.94 -0.44 -10.45
C PRO A 32 -3.25 -1.56 -11.44
N ASN A 33 -2.61 -2.72 -11.26
CA ASN A 33 -2.87 -3.88 -12.10
C ASN A 33 -4.12 -4.64 -11.62
N LEU A 34 -5.28 -4.28 -12.18
CA LEU A 34 -6.58 -4.84 -11.81
C LEU A 34 -6.73 -6.33 -12.14
N ASP A 35 -5.94 -6.87 -13.08
CA ASP A 35 -5.97 -8.30 -13.46
C ASP A 35 -5.50 -9.22 -12.33
N LEU A 36 -4.86 -8.66 -11.30
CA LEU A 36 -4.46 -9.38 -10.10
C LEU A 36 -5.64 -9.68 -9.16
N VAL A 37 -6.80 -9.07 -9.38
CA VAL A 37 -8.03 -9.29 -8.62
C VAL A 37 -8.97 -10.16 -9.45
N MET A 38 -9.01 -11.46 -9.11
CA MET A 38 -9.82 -12.45 -9.83
C MET A 38 -11.31 -12.38 -9.50
N GLN A 39 -11.69 -11.68 -8.43
CA GLN A 39 -13.08 -11.48 -8.08
C GLN A 39 -13.81 -10.73 -9.21
N ASP A 40 -15.02 -11.21 -9.54
CA ASP A 40 -15.90 -10.57 -10.52
C ASP A 40 -16.66 -9.43 -9.84
N VAL A 41 -15.96 -8.31 -9.67
CA VAL A 41 -16.43 -7.08 -9.03
C VAL A 41 -16.07 -5.88 -9.90
N GLU A 42 -16.69 -4.74 -9.65
CA GLU A 42 -16.44 -3.52 -10.40
C GLU A 42 -14.95 -3.09 -10.31
N GLU A 43 -14.42 -2.45 -11.34
CA GLU A 43 -13.01 -2.02 -11.38
C GLU A 43 -12.62 -1.16 -10.17
N GLN A 44 -13.55 -0.32 -9.70
CA GLN A 44 -13.36 0.50 -8.52
C GLN A 44 -13.19 -0.36 -7.26
N GLU A 45 -13.96 -1.44 -7.13
CA GLU A 45 -13.82 -2.40 -6.02
C GLU A 45 -12.50 -3.18 -6.13
N LYS A 46 -12.09 -3.57 -7.34
CA LYS A 46 -10.78 -4.20 -7.57
C LYS A 46 -9.63 -3.29 -7.12
N GLU A 47 -9.71 -2.00 -7.46
CA GLU A 47 -8.72 -1.02 -7.00
C GLU A 47 -8.70 -0.92 -5.47
N GLN A 48 -9.86 -0.86 -4.81
CA GLN A 48 -9.94 -0.84 -3.35
C GLN A 48 -9.32 -2.09 -2.71
N ILE A 49 -9.53 -3.28 -3.29
CA ILE A 49 -8.92 -4.53 -2.83
C ILE A 49 -7.39 -4.44 -2.90
N LEU A 50 -6.83 -3.97 -4.02
CA LEU A 50 -5.39 -3.83 -4.18
C LEU A 50 -4.77 -2.84 -3.20
N TRP A 51 -5.45 -1.73 -2.91
CA TRP A 51 -4.99 -0.78 -1.90
C TRP A 51 -5.12 -1.31 -0.47
N GLY A 52 -6.04 -2.24 -0.25
CA GLY A 52 -6.23 -2.93 1.03
C GLY A 52 -5.21 -4.04 1.34
N HIS A 53 -4.27 -4.34 0.43
CA HIS A 53 -3.28 -5.40 0.67
C HIS A 53 -2.41 -5.11 1.90
N SER A 54 -2.24 -6.13 2.75
CA SER A 54 -1.52 -6.04 4.02
C SER A 54 -0.10 -5.49 3.90
N GLU A 55 0.59 -5.77 2.79
CA GLU A 55 1.96 -5.33 2.54
C GLU A 55 2.05 -3.81 2.40
N LYS A 56 1.11 -3.21 1.66
CA LYS A 56 1.05 -1.76 1.51
C LYS A 56 0.74 -1.11 2.85
N LEU A 57 -0.24 -1.65 3.56
CA LEU A 57 -0.63 -1.17 4.89
C LEU A 57 0.53 -1.28 5.89
N ALA A 58 1.31 -2.36 5.86
CA ALA A 58 2.47 -2.56 6.71
C ALA A 58 3.57 -1.52 6.42
N VAL A 59 3.87 -1.23 5.15
CA VAL A 59 4.83 -0.19 4.79
C VAL A 59 4.35 1.19 5.25
N VAL A 60 3.11 1.56 4.96
CA VAL A 60 2.57 2.88 5.38
C VAL A 60 2.56 3.00 6.90
N PHE A 61 2.16 1.95 7.61
CA PHE A 61 2.23 1.93 9.07
C PHE A 61 3.66 2.08 9.59
N GLY A 62 4.63 1.41 8.96
CA GLY A 62 6.05 1.55 9.28
C GLY A 62 6.55 2.97 9.04
N LEU A 63 6.14 3.61 7.95
CA LEU A 63 6.50 5.00 7.65
C LEU A 63 5.99 5.98 8.71
N LEU A 64 4.78 5.78 9.22
CA LEU A 64 4.16 6.64 10.22
C LEU A 64 4.76 6.47 11.62
N ASN A 65 5.29 5.28 11.94
CA ASN A 65 5.68 4.92 13.30
C ASN A 65 7.20 4.70 13.47
N THR A 66 8.00 5.01 12.45
CA THR A 66 9.46 4.95 12.54
C THR A 66 10.07 6.30 12.13
N PRO A 67 11.18 6.71 12.77
CA PRO A 67 11.89 7.92 12.37
C PRO A 67 12.34 7.87 10.90
N ASP A 68 12.39 9.03 10.26
CA ASP A 68 12.90 9.16 8.90
C ASP A 68 14.33 8.58 8.77
N GLY A 69 14.60 7.96 7.63
CA GLY A 69 15.85 7.24 7.38
C GLY A 69 15.93 5.84 8.02
N THR A 70 14.97 5.44 8.86
CA THR A 70 14.94 4.05 9.39
C THR A 70 14.57 3.06 8.28
N PRO A 71 15.39 2.05 7.98
CA PRO A 71 15.04 1.04 6.99
C PRO A 71 13.79 0.25 7.41
N LEU A 72 12.89 0.00 6.45
CA LEU A 72 11.69 -0.80 6.68
C LEU A 72 11.80 -2.14 5.98
N GLN A 73 11.49 -3.23 6.70
CA GLN A 73 11.43 -4.57 6.13
C GLN A 73 10.05 -5.17 6.36
N VAL A 74 9.38 -5.58 5.28
CA VAL A 74 8.10 -6.29 5.33
C VAL A 74 8.34 -7.75 4.97
N ILE A 75 8.10 -8.64 5.94
CA ILE A 75 8.22 -10.10 5.78
C ILE A 75 6.82 -10.70 5.64
N LYS A 76 6.63 -11.56 4.64
CA LYS A 76 5.37 -12.28 4.40
C LYS A 76 5.66 -13.75 4.09
N ASN A 77 4.79 -14.63 4.57
CA ASN A 77 4.88 -16.08 4.29
C ASN A 77 4.39 -16.43 2.86
N LEU A 78 3.72 -15.49 2.20
CA LEU A 78 3.22 -15.63 0.84
C LEU A 78 3.99 -14.69 -0.10
N ARG A 79 4.01 -15.05 -1.38
CA ARG A 79 4.59 -14.21 -2.43
C ARG A 79 3.89 -12.85 -2.46
N ILE A 80 4.69 -11.79 -2.47
CA ILE A 80 4.21 -10.42 -2.63
C ILE A 80 3.58 -10.25 -4.03
N CYS A 81 2.42 -9.63 -4.09
CA CYS A 81 1.71 -9.38 -5.34
C CYS A 81 2.48 -8.40 -6.24
N GLY A 82 2.37 -8.51 -7.58
CA GLY A 82 3.12 -7.65 -8.51
C GLY A 82 2.82 -6.15 -8.35
N ASP A 83 1.58 -5.83 -8.03
CA ASP A 83 1.17 -4.46 -7.72
C ASP A 83 1.77 -3.94 -6.41
N CYS A 84 1.76 -4.76 -5.36
CA CYS A 84 2.39 -4.50 -4.07
C CYS A 84 3.88 -4.22 -4.24
N HIS A 85 4.57 -5.05 -5.02
CA HIS A 85 5.98 -4.88 -5.33
C HIS A 85 6.27 -3.54 -6.02
N SER A 86 5.40 -3.14 -6.96
CA SER A 86 5.53 -1.86 -7.67
C SER A 86 5.30 -0.66 -6.76
N VAL A 87 4.28 -0.72 -5.89
CA VAL A 87 4.00 0.32 -4.88
C VAL A 87 5.16 0.45 -3.90
N ILE A 88 5.65 -0.65 -3.34
CA ILE A 88 6.76 -0.63 -2.36
C ILE A 88 8.03 -0.07 -3.00
N LYS A 89 8.32 -0.45 -4.25
CA LYS A 89 9.45 0.10 -5.00
C LYS A 89 9.34 1.61 -5.19
N PHE A 90 8.15 2.10 -5.55
CA PHE A 90 7.92 3.55 -5.65
C PHE A 90 8.12 4.24 -4.31
N ILE A 91 7.52 3.72 -3.24
CA ILE A 91 7.61 4.30 -1.90
C ILE A 91 9.07 4.42 -1.45
N SER A 92 9.87 3.38 -1.66
CA SER A 92 11.29 3.39 -1.28
C SER A 92 12.06 4.51 -2.00
N GLY A 93 11.80 4.73 -3.29
CA GLY A 93 12.40 5.84 -4.04
C GLY A 93 11.84 7.21 -3.64
N TYR A 94 10.55 7.31 -3.35
CA TYR A 94 9.88 8.57 -3.00
C TYR A 94 10.27 9.08 -1.61
N VAL A 95 10.34 8.18 -0.63
CA VAL A 95 10.72 8.50 0.76
C VAL A 95 12.24 8.51 0.93
N GLY A 96 12.97 7.81 0.06
CA GLY A 96 14.43 7.72 0.12
C GLY A 96 14.95 6.77 1.19
N ARG A 97 14.23 5.67 1.47
CA ARG A 97 14.65 4.62 2.42
C ARG A 97 14.11 3.24 2.09
#